data_AF-A0A2T2SJB0-F1
#
_entry.id   AF-A0A2T2SJB0-F1
#
_cell.length_a   1.000
_cell.length_b   1.000
_cell.length_c   1.000
_cell.angle_alpha   90.00
_cell.angle_beta   90.00
_cell.angle_gamma   90.00
#
_symmetry.space_group_name_H-M   'P 1'
#
loop_
_entity.id
_entity.type
_entity.pdbx_description
1 polymer ?
#
loop_
_entity_poly.entity_id
_entity_poly.type
_entity_poly.pdbx_seq_one_letter_code
_entity_poly.pdbx_strand_id
1 'polypeptide(L)'
;VVALNNGGGGIFHFLPIAEREEVFEPHFTTPHERSFEQAAAMFDLPYERPTTPEAFAAAYRERSRSGAPALIEVRTDRRENRALHERLESRVAEAVRETLGA
;
A
#
# COMPACT_ATOMS: atom_id res chain seq x y z
N VAL A 1 13.20 1.88 -6.87
CA VAL A 1 12.44 1.84 -5.61
C VAL A 1 10.97 1.85 -5.93
N VAL A 2 10.18 0.97 -5.32
CA VAL A 2 8.71 1.03 -5.37
C VAL A 2 8.23 1.53 -4.01
N ALA A 3 7.64 2.73 -3.97
CA ALA A 3 7.13 3.34 -2.75
C ALA A 3 5.62 3.08 -2.65
N LEU A 4 5.20 2.27 -1.69
CA LEU A 4 3.79 2.07 -1.37
C LEU A 4 3.29 3.23 -0.51
N ASN A 5 2.57 4.17 -1.12
CA ASN A 5 2.05 5.35 -0.44
C ASN A 5 0.57 5.14 -0.05
N ASN A 6 0.35 4.79 1.21
CA ASN A 6 -0.97 4.67 1.84
C ASN A 6 -1.31 5.87 2.74
N GLY A 7 -0.55 6.97 2.60
CA GLY A 7 -0.79 8.24 3.29
C GLY A 7 -0.58 8.20 4.80
N GLY A 8 0.28 7.31 5.33
CA GLY A 8 0.62 7.22 6.75
C GLY A 8 1.02 5.81 7.22
N GLY A 9 0.92 5.55 8.52
CA GLY A 9 1.16 4.24 9.13
C GLY A 9 0.03 3.23 8.86
N GLY A 10 -0.11 2.74 7.63
CA GLY A 10 -1.20 1.83 7.24
C GLY A 10 -1.31 0.54 8.08
N ILE A 11 -0.20 0.05 8.64
CA ILE A 11 -0.17 -1.18 9.47
C ILE A 11 -1.04 -1.06 10.72
N PHE A 12 -1.22 0.14 11.28
CA PHE A 12 -1.97 0.31 12.52
C PHE A 12 -3.48 0.01 12.34
N HIS A 13 -3.99 -0.02 11.11
CA HIS A 13 -5.38 -0.44 10.82
C HIS A 13 -5.63 -1.94 11.06
N PHE A 14 -4.57 -2.73 11.29
CA PHE A 14 -4.67 -4.15 11.63
C PHE A 14 -4.67 -4.40 13.14
N LEU A 15 -4.44 -3.36 13.95
CA LEU A 15 -4.35 -3.48 15.40
C LEU A 15 -5.67 -3.01 16.05
N PRO A 16 -6.05 -3.54 17.23
CA PRO A 16 -7.27 -3.11 17.93
C PRO A 16 -7.33 -1.61 18.25
N ILE A 17 -6.18 -0.92 18.30
CA ILE A 17 -6.12 0.53 18.51
C ILE A 17 -6.82 1.34 17.41
N ALA A 18 -7.07 0.74 16.23
CA ALA A 18 -7.84 1.36 15.16
C ALA A 18 -9.28 1.72 15.56
N GLU A 19 -9.86 1.05 16.57
CA GLU A 19 -11.19 1.33 17.12
C GLU A 19 -11.21 2.59 18.00
N ARG A 20 -10.05 3.19 18.30
CA ARG A 20 -9.92 4.38 19.16
C ARG A 20 -9.59 5.62 18.34
N GLU A 21 -10.54 6.08 17.53
CA GLU A 21 -10.36 7.14 16.53
C GLU A 21 -9.67 8.40 17.07
N GLU A 22 -10.05 8.87 18.27
CA GLU A 22 -9.53 10.11 18.89
C GLU A 22 -8.01 10.13 19.07
N VAL A 23 -7.39 8.97 19.32
CA VAL A 23 -5.93 8.84 19.51
C VAL A 23 -5.25 8.22 18.29
N PHE A 24 -6.00 7.50 17.47
CA PHE A 24 -5.46 6.67 16.40
C PHE A 24 -4.80 7.48 15.29
N GLU A 25 -5.49 8.46 14.71
CA GLU A 25 -4.94 9.20 13.58
C GLU A 25 -3.77 10.11 13.94
N PRO A 26 -3.84 10.94 15.00
CA PRO A 26 -2.77 11.88 15.31
C PRO A 26 -1.47 11.20 15.75
N HIS A 27 -1.55 10.03 16.39
CA HIS A 27 -0.38 9.43 17.06
C HIS A 27 0.13 8.14 16.43
N PHE A 28 -0.71 7.41 15.68
CA PHE A 28 -0.30 6.14 15.07
C PHE A 28 -0.17 6.27 13.56
N THR A 29 -1.24 6.68 12.86
CA THR A 29 -1.21 6.70 11.40
C THR A 29 -0.50 7.93 10.86
N THR A 30 -0.45 9.03 11.62
CA THR A 30 0.24 10.29 11.27
C THR A 30 0.01 10.65 9.79
N PRO A 31 -1.26 10.88 9.39
CA PRO A 31 -1.65 10.90 8.00
C PRO A 31 -1.01 12.08 7.25
N HIS A 32 -0.74 11.88 5.96
CA HIS A 32 -0.26 12.93 5.08
C HIS A 32 -0.79 12.76 3.65
N GLU A 33 -0.86 13.86 2.91
CA GLU A 33 -1.30 13.86 1.50
C GLU A 33 -0.13 13.98 0.50
N ARG A 34 1.10 13.95 1.01
CA ARG A 34 2.33 14.12 0.23
C ARG A 34 2.51 13.00 -0.81
N SER A 35 3.03 13.38 -1.98
CA SER A 35 3.65 12.49 -2.96
C SER A 35 5.17 12.54 -2.83
N PHE A 36 5.87 11.63 -3.51
CA PHE A 36 7.33 11.61 -3.57
C PHE A 36 7.92 12.27 -4.82
N GLU A 37 7.09 12.90 -5.66
CA GLU A 37 7.51 13.53 -6.92
C GLU A 37 8.65 14.53 -6.74
N GLN A 38 8.52 15.45 -5.78
CA GLN A 38 9.55 16.45 -5.49
C GLN A 38 10.83 15.82 -4.92
N ALA A 39 10.71 14.73 -4.16
CA ALA A 39 11.86 14.00 -3.66
C ALA A 39 12.61 13.29 -4.81
N ALA A 40 11.88 12.71 -5.76
CA ALA A 40 12.49 12.13 -6.96
C ALA A 40 13.21 13.21 -7.80
N ALA A 41 12.57 14.36 -8.01
CA ALA A 41 13.14 15.49 -8.74
C ALA A 41 14.43 16.03 -8.09
N MET A 42 14.50 16.06 -6.76
CA MET A 42 15.70 16.51 -6.02
C MET A 42 16.95 15.66 -6.32
N PHE A 43 16.77 14.39 -6.67
CA PHE A 43 17.87 13.45 -6.95
C PHE A 43 17.94 13.04 -8.42
N ASP A 44 17.28 13.79 -9.31
CA ASP A 44 17.21 13.50 -10.75
C ASP A 44 16.74 12.07 -11.06
N LEU A 45 15.83 11.54 -10.24
CA LEU A 45 15.26 10.21 -10.43
C LEU A 45 14.04 10.27 -11.35
N PRO A 46 13.95 9.39 -12.38
CA PRO A 46 12.69 9.15 -13.08
C PRO A 46 11.58 8.79 -12.09
N TYR A 47 10.45 9.48 -12.21
CA TYR A 47 9.30 9.33 -11.33
C TYR A 47 8.08 8.83 -12.11
N GLU A 48 7.44 7.78 -11.60
CA GLU A 48 6.22 7.22 -12.17
C GLU A 48 5.17 7.00 -11.08
N ARG A 49 3.92 7.33 -11.39
CA ARG A 49 2.78 7.11 -10.49
C ARG A 49 1.64 6.37 -11.22
N PRO A 50 1.81 5.07 -11.53
CA PRO A 50 0.80 4.29 -12.21
C PRO A 50 -0.47 4.17 -11.37
N THR A 51 -1.63 4.21 -12.03
CA THR A 51 -2.94 4.13 -11.37
C THR A 51 -3.64 2.78 -11.55
N THR A 52 -3.04 1.86 -12.32
CA THR A 52 -3.56 0.51 -12.53
C THR A 52 -2.47 -0.54 -12.38
N PRO A 53 -2.82 -1.81 -12.06
CA PRO A 53 -1.87 -2.91 -12.02
C PRO A 53 -1.10 -3.12 -13.33
N GLU A 54 -1.77 -2.93 -14.46
CA GLU A 54 -1.16 -3.09 -15.80
C GLU A 54 -0.15 -1.98 -16.07
N ALA A 55 -0.48 -0.74 -15.73
CA ALA A 55 0.43 0.39 -15.84
C ALA A 55 1.63 0.22 -14.92
N PHE A 56 1.42 -0.26 -13.68
CA PHE A 56 2.50 -0.60 -12.76
C PHE A 56 3.41 -1.69 -13.33
N ALA A 57 2.84 -2.77 -13.87
CA ALA A 57 3.61 -3.85 -14.45
C ALA A 57 4.41 -3.41 -15.69
N ALA A 58 3.89 -2.47 -16.49
CA ALA A 58 4.63 -1.86 -17.60
C ALA A 58 5.79 -0.99 -17.09
N ALA A 59 5.50 -0.03 -16.21
CA ALA A 59 6.46 0.86 -15.55
C ALA A 59 7.63 0.09 -14.92
N TYR A 60 7.30 -0.91 -14.09
CA TYR A 60 8.27 -1.74 -13.40
C TYR A 60 9.17 -2.50 -14.38
N ARG A 61 8.60 -3.10 -15.43
CA ARG A 61 9.37 -3.84 -16.44
C ARG A 61 10.29 -2.94 -17.27
N GLU A 62 9.85 -1.72 -17.59
CA GLU A 62 10.68 -0.73 -18.28
C GLU A 62 11.86 -0.31 -17.38
N ARG A 63 11.58 0.15 -16.17
CA ARG A 63 12.61 0.67 -15.25
C ARG A 63 13.55 -0.41 -14.74
N SER A 64 13.10 -1.63 -14.53
CA SER A 64 13.99 -2.73 -14.11
C SER A 64 15.03 -3.09 -15.18
N ARG A 65 14.80 -2.71 -16.44
CA ARG A 65 15.72 -2.97 -17.57
C ARG A 65 16.60 -1.78 -17.94
N SER A 66 16.34 -0.59 -17.38
CA SER A 66 17.07 0.63 -17.76
C SER A 66 18.50 0.70 -17.21
N GLY A 67 18.82 -0.10 -16.19
CA GLY A 67 20.11 -0.04 -15.49
C GLY A 67 20.30 1.23 -14.64
N ALA A 68 19.27 2.06 -14.49
CA ALA A 68 19.30 3.31 -13.73
C ALA A 68 18.25 3.28 -12.60
N PRO A 69 18.51 3.95 -11.46
CA PRO A 69 17.52 4.06 -10.40
C PRO A 69 16.30 4.85 -10.86
N ALA A 70 15.13 4.47 -10.36
CA ALA A 70 13.86 5.17 -10.58
C ALA A 70 12.97 5.02 -9.35
N LEU A 71 12.02 5.94 -9.18
CA LEU A 71 11.00 5.91 -8.14
C LEU A 71 9.63 5.66 -8.75
N ILE A 72 9.00 4.55 -8.38
CA ILE A 72 7.62 4.23 -8.76
C ILE A 72 6.77 4.37 -7.49
N GLU A 73 5.89 5.36 -7.45
CA GLU A 73 4.93 5.56 -6.35
C GLU A 73 3.63 4.81 -6.68
N VAL A 74 3.24 3.88 -5.81
CA VAL A 74 1.95 3.18 -5.90
C VAL A 74 1.08 3.65 -4.75
N ARG A 75 -0.03 4.33 -5.09
CA ARG A 75 -1.01 4.76 -4.09
C ARG A 75 -1.97 3.63 -3.76
N THR A 76 -2.21 3.43 -2.47
CA THR A 76 -3.18 2.45 -1.97
C THR A 76 -4.04 3.08 -0.88
N ASP A 77 -5.25 2.56 -0.69
CA ASP A 77 -6.10 2.95 0.42
C ASP A 77 -5.95 1.95 1.57
N ARG A 78 -5.62 2.46 2.76
CA ARG A 78 -5.38 1.65 3.96
C ARG A 78 -6.65 1.00 4.52
N ARG A 79 -7.81 1.63 4.36
CA ARG A 79 -9.11 1.09 4.80
C ARG A 79 -9.57 -0.01 3.85
N GLU A 80 -9.46 0.23 2.53
CA GLU A 80 -9.72 -0.80 1.52
C GLU A 80 -8.81 -2.02 1.69
N ASN A 81 -7.53 -1.78 1.99
CA ASN A 81 -6.57 -2.84 2.27
C ASN A 81 -6.98 -3.69 3.48
N ARG A 82 -7.37 -3.07 4.60
CA ARG A 82 -7.83 -3.80 5.79
C ARG A 82 -9.10 -4.59 5.49
N ALA A 83 -10.08 -3.97 4.84
CA ALA A 83 -11.33 -4.64 4.46
C ALA A 83 -11.08 -5.82 3.52
N LEU A 84 -10.11 -5.72 2.60
CA LEU A 84 -9.73 -6.83 1.72
C LEU A 84 -9.12 -7.99 2.51
N HIS A 85 -8.24 -7.71 3.47
CA HIS A 85 -7.63 -8.75 4.32
C HIS A 85 -8.70 -9.49 5.13
N GLU A 86 -9.63 -8.79 5.77
CA GLU A 86 -10.74 -9.41 6.52
C GLU A 86 -11.59 -10.35 5.67
N ARG A 87 -11.89 -9.94 4.42
CA ARG A 87 -12.62 -10.80 3.47
C ARG A 87 -11.82 -12.04 3.09
N LEU A 88 -10.52 -11.91 2.85
CA LEU A 88 -9.66 -13.03 2.49
C LEU A 88 -9.49 -13.99 3.67
N GLU A 89 -9.23 -13.48 4.87
CA GLU A 89 -9.14 -14.26 6.11
C GLU A 89 -10.42 -15.06 6.36
N SER A 90 -11.58 -14.42 6.22
CA SER A 90 -12.89 -15.09 6.38
C SER A 90 -13.08 -16.22 5.37
N ARG A 91 -12.78 -15.98 4.09
CA ARG A 91 -12.89 -16.98 3.02
C ARG A 91 -11.94 -18.15 3.20
N VAL A 92 -10.71 -17.87 3.63
CA VAL A 92 -9.72 -18.92 3.93
C VAL A 92 -10.19 -19.75 5.12
N ALA A 93 -10.68 -19.12 6.18
CA ALA A 93 -11.18 -19.83 7.36
C ALA A 93 -12.39 -20.72 7.04
N GLU A 94 -13.30 -20.25 6.18
CA GLU A 94 -14.44 -21.04 5.68
C GLU A 94 -13.99 -22.26 4.87
N ALA A 95 -13.13 -22.06 3.87
CA ALA A 95 -12.61 -23.16 3.05
C ALA A 95 -11.86 -24.22 3.89
N VAL A 96 -11.13 -23.77 4.91
CA VAL A 96 -10.44 -24.68 5.84
C VAL A 96 -11.45 -25.47 6.70
N ARG A 97 -12.50 -24.84 7.24
CA ARG A 97 -13.57 -25.54 8.00
C ARG A 97 -14.27 -26.60 7.14
N GLU A 98 -14.67 -26.23 5.93
CA GLU A 98 -15.28 -27.16 4.97
C GLU A 98 -14.39 -28.36 4.68
N THR A 99 -13.08 -28.13 4.49
CA THR A 99 -12.11 -29.20 4.22
C THR A 99 -11.89 -30.11 5.44
N LEU A 100 -11.93 -29.55 6.65
CA LEU A 100 -11.73 -30.28 7.90
C LEU A 100 -13.00 -30.96 8.43
N GLY A 101 -14.17 -30.71 7.82
CA GLY A 101 -15.45 -31.28 8.25
C GLY A 101 -15.95 -30.76 9.59
N ALA A 102 -15.56 -29.53 9.96
CA ALA A 102 -15.97 -28.83 11.18
C ALA A 102 -17.00 -27.73 10.89
#